data_AF-A0A521FL46-F1
#
_entry.id   AF-A0A521FL46-F1
#
_cell.length_a   1.000
_cell.length_b   1.000
_cell.length_c   1.000
_cell.angle_alpha   90.00
_cell.angle_beta   90.00
_cell.angle_gamma   90.00
#
_symmetry.space_group_name_H-M   'P 1'
#
loop_
_entity.id
_entity.type
_entity.pdbx_description
1 polymer ?
#
loop_
_entity_poly.entity_id
_entity_poly.type
_entity_poly.pdbx_seq_one_letter_code
_entity_poly.pdbx_strand_id
1 'polypeptide(L)'
;MFCETNGIEHRRTTPNHTWTNGQVERMNRTIKDATDERFRYDSHDQLRTHLGNFRAAYKFAFRPKTLGGLAPYKYICKIWTSEPDRFILNPIRKCRD
;
A
#
# COMPACT_ATOMS: atom_id res chain seq x y z
N MET A 1 -23.51 0.19 -0.31
CA MET A 1 -23.49 -0.08 1.14
C MET A 1 -22.44 -1.16 1.43
N PHE A 2 -21.15 -0.82 1.36
CA PHE A 2 -20.05 -1.76 1.67
C PHE A 2 -19.20 -1.20 2.82
N CYS A 3 -18.82 0.08 2.74
CA CYS A 3 -18.12 0.78 3.81
C CYS A 3 -18.93 0.76 5.12
N GLU A 4 -20.23 1.08 5.05
CA GLU A 4 -21.15 1.05 6.18
C GLU A 4 -21.24 -0.34 6.84
N THR A 5 -21.39 -1.40 6.03
CA THR A 5 -21.40 -2.79 6.50
C THR A 5 -20.12 -3.19 7.24
N ASN A 6 -18.99 -2.56 6.91
CA ASN A 6 -17.70 -2.81 7.55
C ASN A 6 -17.35 -1.76 8.62
N GLY A 7 -18.26 -0.85 8.98
CA GLY A 7 -17.99 0.24 9.93
C GLY A 7 -16.92 1.22 9.46
N ILE A 8 -16.68 1.33 8.15
CA ILE A 8 -15.68 2.22 7.57
C ILE A 8 -16.33 3.55 7.23
N GLU A 9 -15.88 4.62 7.89
CA GLU A 9 -16.23 5.98 7.51
C GLU A 9 -15.55 6.35 6.18
N HIS A 10 -16.35 6.57 5.14
CA HIS A 10 -15.83 6.95 3.83
C HIS A 10 -15.78 8.48 3.69
N ARG A 11 -14.58 9.03 3.67
CA ARG A 11 -14.33 10.47 3.45
C ARG A 11 -13.87 10.71 2.02
N ARG A 12 -14.46 11.71 1.36
CA ARG A 12 -14.00 12.21 0.06
C ARG A 12 -13.35 13.57 0.24
N THR A 13 -12.28 13.80 -0.50
CA THR A 13 -11.66 15.11 -0.63
C THR A 13 -11.73 15.58 -2.07
N THR A 14 -11.61 16.89 -2.28
CA THR A 14 -11.46 17.44 -3.62
C THR A 14 -10.16 16.92 -4.25
N PRO A 15 -10.18 16.55 -5.54
CA PRO A 15 -8.97 16.18 -6.27
C PRO A 15 -7.88 17.25 -6.17
N ASN A 16 -6.61 16.84 -6.26
CA ASN A 16 -5.43 17.73 -6.20
C ASN A 16 -5.25 18.48 -4.86
N HIS A 17 -5.83 17.98 -3.77
CA HIS A 17 -5.52 18.46 -2.42
C HIS A 17 -4.24 17.80 -1.90
N THR A 18 -3.09 18.46 -2.13
CA THR A 18 -1.74 17.93 -1.89
C THR A 18 -1.51 17.40 -0.47
N TRP A 19 -2.13 17.99 0.54
CA TRP A 19 -1.98 17.55 1.94
C TRP A 19 -2.74 16.26 2.26
N THR A 20 -3.88 16.00 1.59
CA THR A 20 -4.77 14.90 1.96
C THR A 20 -4.66 13.70 1.03
N ASN A 21 -4.40 13.93 -0.27
CA ASN A 21 -4.28 12.87 -1.27
C ASN A 21 -2.84 12.72 -1.82
N GLY A 22 -1.91 13.60 -1.45
CA GLY A 22 -0.58 13.65 -2.05
C GLY A 22 0.27 12.39 -1.82
N GLN A 23 0.06 11.65 -0.72
CA GLN A 23 0.80 10.40 -0.47
C GLN A 23 0.39 9.30 -1.46
N VAL A 24 -0.90 9.11 -1.71
CA VAL A 24 -1.38 8.10 -2.67
C VAL A 24 -1.08 8.53 -4.10
N GLU A 25 -1.15 9.82 -4.42
CA GLU A 25 -0.77 10.35 -5.73
C GLU A 25 0.71 10.12 -6.03
N ARG A 26 1.60 10.37 -5.06
CA ARG A 26 3.04 10.08 -5.18
C ARG A 26 3.29 8.59 -5.37
N MET A 27 2.63 7.73 -4.59
CA MET A 27 2.75 6.27 -4.73
C MET A 27 2.29 5.81 -6.13
N ASN A 28 1.17 6.32 -6.61
CA ASN A 28 0.65 5.98 -7.93
C ASN A 28 1.62 6.38 -9.05
N ARG A 29 2.30 7.53 -8.91
CA ARG A 29 3.37 7.93 -9.83
C ARG A 29 4.52 6.93 -9.79
N THR A 30 5.06 6.61 -8.61
CA THR A 30 6.14 5.62 -8.48
C THR A 30 5.79 4.27 -9.09
N ILE A 31 4.55 3.80 -8.95
CA ILE A 31 4.09 2.56 -9.58
C ILE A 31 4.12 2.70 -11.10
N LYS A 32 3.60 3.79 -11.67
CA LYS A 32 3.62 4.06 -13.11
C LYS A 32 5.04 4.13 -13.67
N ASP A 33 5.91 4.91 -13.02
CA ASP A 33 7.32 5.07 -13.39
C ASP A 33 8.08 3.73 -13.35
N ALA A 34 7.68 2.81 -12.47
CA ALA A 34 8.27 1.47 -12.35
C ALA A 34 7.66 0.44 -13.32
N THR A 35 6.50 0.73 -13.91
CA THR A 35 5.75 -0.20 -14.75
C THR A 35 5.59 0.34 -16.17
N ASP A 36 4.48 1.02 -16.44
CA ASP A 36 4.01 1.44 -17.76
C ASP A 36 5.00 2.36 -18.51
N GLU A 37 5.77 3.17 -17.78
CA GLU A 37 6.75 4.06 -18.41
C GLU A 37 8.04 3.36 -18.89
N ARG A 38 8.32 2.16 -18.37
CA ARG A 38 9.57 1.41 -18.67
C ARG A 38 9.34 0.17 -19.52
N PHE A 39 8.15 -0.40 -19.47
CA PHE A 39 7.84 -1.68 -20.08
C PHE A 39 6.60 -1.55 -20.95
N ARG A 40 6.70 -2.02 -22.19
CA ARG A 40 5.53 -2.30 -23.03
C ARG A 40 5.03 -3.70 -22.70
N TYR A 41 3.76 -3.81 -22.33
CA TYR A 41 3.12 -5.10 -22.07
C TYR A 41 2.34 -5.58 -23.29
N ASP A 42 2.45 -6.86 -23.60
CA ASP A 42 1.67 -7.49 -24.68
C ASP A 42 0.32 -7.99 -24.19
N SER A 43 0.13 -8.09 -22.86
CA SER A 43 -1.12 -8.49 -22.23
C SER A 43 -1.29 -7.90 -20.83
N HIS A 44 -2.53 -7.83 -20.37
CA HIS A 44 -2.84 -7.39 -19.00
C HIS A 44 -2.29 -8.34 -17.93
N ASP A 45 -2.05 -9.61 -18.25
CA ASP A 45 -1.55 -10.57 -17.26
C ASP A 45 -0.06 -10.35 -16.93
N GLN A 46 0.72 -9.89 -17.92
CA GLN A 46 2.09 -9.42 -17.66
C GLN A 46 2.09 -8.20 -16.73
N LEU A 47 1.19 -7.22 -16.97
CA LEU A 47 1.04 -6.06 -16.08
C LEU A 47 0.63 -6.48 -14.66
N ARG A 48 -0.36 -7.37 -14.52
CA ARG A 48 -0.78 -7.89 -13.21
C ARG A 48 0.35 -8.58 -12.46
N THR A 49 1.15 -9.37 -13.17
CA THR A 49 2.31 -10.06 -12.58
C THR A 49 3.33 -9.05 -12.08
N HIS A 50 3.66 -8.04 -12.88
CA HIS A 50 4.61 -7.01 -12.48
C HIS A 50 4.10 -6.17 -11.31
N LEU A 51 2.82 -5.79 -11.30
CA LEU A 51 2.19 -5.12 -10.16
C LEU A 51 2.22 -5.98 -8.89
N GLY A 52 2.04 -7.30 -9.01
CA GLY A 52 2.20 -8.26 -7.92
C GLY A 52 3.63 -8.25 -7.35
N ASN A 53 4.63 -8.28 -8.22
CA ASN A 53 6.04 -8.20 -7.84
C ASN A 53 6.37 -6.86 -7.15
N PHE A 54 5.88 -5.74 -7.69
CA PHE A 54 6.05 -4.42 -7.07
C PHE A 54 5.41 -4.40 -5.66
N ARG A 55 4.19 -4.90 -5.51
CA ARG A 55 3.50 -4.98 -4.22
C ARG A 55 4.29 -5.81 -3.20
N ALA A 56 4.82 -6.97 -3.62
CA ALA A 56 5.62 -7.83 -2.76
C ALA A 56 6.95 -7.15 -2.35
N ALA A 57 7.65 -6.55 -3.31
CA ALA A 57 8.89 -5.81 -3.07
C ALA A 57 8.64 -4.62 -2.14
N TYR A 58 7.58 -3.84 -2.37
CA TYR A 58 7.21 -2.72 -1.50
C TYR A 58 6.91 -3.20 -0.08
N LYS A 59 6.13 -4.28 0.06
CA LYS A 59 5.74 -4.82 1.37
C LYS A 59 6.94 -5.31 2.19
N PHE A 60 7.90 -5.98 1.55
CA PHE A 60 8.93 -6.78 2.25
C PHE A 60 10.37 -6.32 2.02
N ALA A 61 10.71 -5.83 0.84
CA ALA A 61 12.08 -5.50 0.46
C ALA A 61 12.40 -4.01 0.60
N PHE A 62 11.47 -3.13 0.22
CA PHE A 62 11.70 -1.69 0.21
C PHE A 62 11.87 -1.14 1.63
N ARG A 63 12.88 -0.28 1.84
CA ARG A 63 13.22 0.30 3.15
C ARG A 63 13.15 1.83 3.12
N PRO A 64 11.96 2.44 3.25
CA PRO A 64 11.83 3.90 3.29
C PRO A 64 12.57 4.50 4.49
N LYS A 65 13.29 5.61 4.27
CA LYS A 65 13.89 6.39 5.36
C LYS A 65 12.85 6.92 6.34
N THR A 66 11.65 7.27 5.85
CA THR A 66 10.52 7.73 6.65
C THR A 66 10.01 6.69 7.66
N LEU A 67 10.27 5.40 7.42
CA LEU A 67 9.93 4.31 8.34
C LEU A 67 11.13 3.84 9.17
N GLY A 68 12.19 4.66 9.24
CA GLY A 68 13.42 4.31 9.97
C GLY A 68 14.15 3.11 9.36
N GLY A 69 14.07 2.91 8.04
CA GLY A 69 14.68 1.77 7.36
C GLY A 69 13.98 0.43 7.59
N LEU A 70 12.78 0.43 8.19
CA LEU A 70 11.93 -0.76 8.27
C LEU A 70 11.18 -0.97 6.96
N ALA A 71 11.00 -2.24 6.58
CA ALA A 71 10.06 -2.58 5.53
C ALA A 71 8.64 -2.22 5.99
N PRO A 72 7.74 -1.75 5.12
CA PRO A 72 6.37 -1.39 5.47
C PRO A 72 5.65 -2.45 6.31
N TYR A 73 5.78 -3.74 5.97
CA TYR A 73 5.20 -4.81 6.79
C TYR A 73 5.76 -4.84 8.22
N LYS A 74 7.08 -4.77 8.37
CA LYS A 74 7.72 -4.75 9.70
C LYS A 74 7.31 -3.52 10.50
N TYR A 75 7.18 -2.37 9.85
CA TYR A 75 6.69 -1.16 10.48
C TYR A 75 5.25 -1.32 10.98
N ILE A 76 4.35 -1.85 10.15
CA ILE A 76 2.95 -2.13 10.56
C ILE A 76 2.90 -3.09 11.74
N CYS A 77 3.68 -4.17 11.73
CA CYS A 77 3.74 -5.10 12.86
C CYS A 77 4.26 -4.42 14.14
N LYS A 78 5.26 -3.55 14.03
CA LYS A 78 5.77 -2.77 15.17
C LYS A 78 4.68 -1.89 15.78
N ILE A 79 3.95 -1.14 14.95
CA ILE A 79 2.86 -0.25 15.42
C ILE A 79 1.71 -1.07 16.00
N TRP A 80 1.38 -2.22 15.42
CA TRP A 80 0.37 -3.12 15.97
C TRP A 80 0.77 -3.63 17.37
N THR A 81 2.03 -3.98 17.59
CA THR A 81 2.50 -4.43 18.91
C THR A 81 2.40 -3.32 19.97
N SER A 82 2.62 -2.06 19.60
CA SER A 82 2.55 -0.92 20.54
C SER A 82 1.16 -0.32 20.69
N GLU A 83 0.35 -0.35 19.64
CA GLU A 83 -0.96 0.31 19.55
C GLU A 83 -1.98 -0.63 18.86
N PRO A 84 -2.31 -1.80 19.45
CA PRO A 84 -3.15 -2.80 18.80
C PRO A 84 -4.57 -2.31 18.51
N ASP A 85 -5.12 -1.42 19.35
CA ASP A 85 -6.49 -0.90 19.24
C ASP A 85 -6.73 -0.06 17.98
N ARG A 86 -5.66 0.42 17.33
CA ARG A 86 -5.75 1.11 16.03
C ARG A 86 -6.06 0.19 14.86
N PHE A 87 -6.00 -1.12 15.07
CA PHE A 87 -6.15 -2.12 14.01
C PHE A 87 -7.35 -3.01 14.26
N ILE A 88 -8.18 -3.18 13.24
CA ILE A 88 -9.29 -4.13 13.26
C ILE A 88 -8.76 -5.58 13.17
N LEU A 89 -7.61 -5.79 12.52
CA LEU A 89 -7.03 -7.11 12.25
C LEU A 89 -5.57 -7.20 12.72
N ASN A 90 -5.19 -8.37 13.23
CA ASN A 90 -3.80 -8.66 13.55
C ASN A 90 -2.99 -8.95 12.26
N PRO A 91 -2.01 -8.10 11.90
CA PRO A 91 -1.23 -8.24 10.67
C PRO A 91 -0.23 -9.42 10.71
N ILE A 92 0.14 -9.91 11.89
CA ILE A 92 1.11 -11.00 12.09
C ILE A 92 0.50 -12.37 11.76
N ARG A 93 -0.83 -12.51 11.90
CA ARG A 93 -1.53 -13.80 11.72
C ARG A 93 -1.87 -14.17 10.28
N LYS A 94 -1.72 -13.27 9.30
CA LYS A 94 -2.23 -13.45 7.91
C LYS A 94 -1.21 -13.97 6.88
N CYS A 95 -0.09 -14.57 7.28
CA CYS A 95 0.88 -15.20 6.35
C CYS A 95 0.73 -16.74 6.25
N ARG A 96 -0.44 -17.28 6.58
CA ARG A 96 -0.83 -18.64 6.23
C ARG A 96 -2.22 -18.52 5.59
N ASP A 97 -2.37 -19.20 4.45
CA ASP A 97 -3.45 -19.18 3.46
C ASP A 97 -3.07 -18.44 2.16
#